data_AF-A0A645H1F8-F1
#
_entry.id   AF-A0A645H1F8-F1
#
_cell.length_a   1.000
_cell.length_b   1.000
_cell.length_c   1.000
_cell.angle_alpha   90.00
_cell.angle_beta   90.00
_cell.angle_gamma   90.00
#
_symmetry.space_group_name_H-M   'P 1'
#
loop_
_entity.id
_entity.type
_entity.pdbx_description
1 polymer ?
#
loop_
_entity_poly.entity_id
_entity_poly.type
_entity_poly.pdbx_seq_one_letter_code
_entity_poly.pdbx_strand_id
1 'polypeptide(L)'
;MKPFTFSLERMRGYKCQLLETEKNALQALNKRLADIEEKIRLCQVFQKVKREELHNKQLKGALMRELDECRFYVENTGRQLEALKNERELAVMEVERQRKVVLKASQEVSSLDKLEEKQLDDYRYLEARYNEKVILEHVTNQLIFPKESLH
;
A
#
# COMPACT_ATOMS: atom_id res chain seq x y z
N MET A 1 31.49 -18.54 -18.09
CA MET A 1 31.02 -18.50 -16.68
C MET A 1 29.59 -19.05 -16.59
N LYS A 2 29.12 -19.43 -15.39
CA LYS A 2 27.70 -19.81 -15.18
C LYS A 2 26.83 -18.54 -15.21
N PRO A 3 25.57 -18.61 -15.69
CA PRO A 3 24.67 -17.46 -15.71
C PRO A 3 24.38 -16.97 -14.29
N PHE A 4 24.16 -15.66 -14.13
CA PHE A 4 23.84 -15.04 -12.86
C PHE A 4 22.49 -15.56 -12.32
N THR A 5 22.46 -15.88 -11.02
CA THR A 5 21.24 -16.22 -10.29
C THR A 5 21.27 -15.57 -8.92
N PHE A 6 20.24 -14.79 -8.59
CA PHE A 6 20.15 -14.17 -7.28
C PHE A 6 19.86 -15.22 -6.20
N SER A 7 20.73 -15.29 -5.19
CA SER A 7 20.67 -16.31 -4.13
C SER A 7 19.40 -16.22 -3.28
N LEU A 8 18.79 -15.04 -3.16
CA LEU A 8 17.59 -14.78 -2.36
C LEU A 8 16.32 -14.57 -3.18
N GLU A 9 16.30 -14.99 -4.45
CA GLU A 9 15.17 -14.75 -5.35
C GLU A 9 13.84 -15.30 -4.83
N ARG A 10 13.85 -16.50 -4.24
CA ARG A 10 12.63 -17.08 -3.63
C ARG A 10 12.14 -16.27 -2.44
N MET A 11 13.05 -15.78 -1.61
CA MET A 11 12.72 -14.96 -0.45
C MET A 11 12.13 -13.63 -0.89
N ARG A 12 12.71 -13.00 -1.92
CA ARG A 12 12.20 -11.79 -2.52
C ARG A 12 10.80 -11.99 -3.09
N GLY A 13 10.58 -13.05 -3.87
CA GLY A 13 9.26 -13.41 -4.39
C GLY A 13 8.21 -13.55 -3.29
N TYR A 14 8.55 -14.25 -2.20
CA TYR A 14 7.67 -14.37 -1.03
C TYR A 14 7.38 -13.01 -0.38
N LYS A 15 8.40 -12.15 -0.21
CA LYS A 15 8.23 -10.82 0.39
C LYS A 15 7.40 -9.89 -0.50
N CYS A 16 7.53 -9.97 -1.82
CA CYS A 16 6.67 -9.26 -2.76
C CYS A 16 5.21 -9.71 -2.65
N GLN A 17 4.95 -11.01 -2.60
CA GLN A 17 3.61 -11.54 -2.39
C GLN A 17 3.01 -11.07 -1.06
N LEU A 18 3.80 -11.14 0.02
CA LEU A 18 3.39 -10.64 1.33
C LEU A 18 3.03 -9.15 1.25
N LEU A 19 3.88 -8.32 0.64
CA LEU A 19 3.62 -6.89 0.47
C LEU A 19 2.29 -6.64 -0.27
N GLU A 20 1.99 -7.39 -1.33
CA GLU A 20 0.71 -7.27 -2.04
C GLU A 20 -0.48 -7.67 -1.15
N THR A 21 -0.35 -8.73 -0.35
CA THR A 21 -1.42 -9.09 0.60
C THR A 21 -1.67 -8.00 1.64
N GLU A 22 -0.61 -7.38 2.17
CA GLU A 22 -0.72 -6.30 3.16
C GLU A 22 -1.31 -5.02 2.54
N LYS A 23 -1.00 -4.71 1.28
CA LYS A 23 -1.62 -3.61 0.53
C LYS A 23 -3.10 -3.85 0.30
N ASN A 24 -3.49 -5.07 -0.06
CA ASN A 24 -4.90 -5.42 -0.25
C ASN A 24 -5.68 -5.29 1.07
N ALA A 25 -5.10 -5.74 2.19
CA ALA A 25 -5.68 -5.53 3.51
C ALA A 25 -5.84 -4.04 3.84
N LEU A 26 -4.81 -3.22 3.54
CA LEU A 26 -4.88 -1.77 3.72
C LEU A 26 -5.99 -1.13 2.86
N GLN A 27 -6.16 -1.56 1.60
CA GLN A 27 -7.24 -1.07 0.75
C GLN A 27 -8.63 -1.40 1.32
N ALA A 28 -8.82 -2.62 1.82
CA ALA A 28 -10.07 -3.02 2.46
C ALA A 28 -10.39 -2.17 3.70
N LEU A 29 -9.37 -1.88 4.54
CA LEU A 29 -9.54 -1.00 5.70
C LEU A 29 -9.88 0.44 5.30
N ASN A 30 -9.22 1.00 4.28
CA ASN A 30 -9.55 2.34 3.78
C ASN A 30 -10.97 2.40 3.23
N LYS A 31 -11.43 1.36 2.52
CA LYS A 31 -12.81 1.28 2.03
C LYS A 31 -13.80 1.29 3.20
N ARG A 32 -13.54 0.48 4.23
CA ARG A 32 -14.38 0.48 5.44
C ARG A 32 -14.43 1.86 6.10
N LEU A 33 -13.29 2.55 6.22
CA LEU A 33 -13.22 3.90 6.75
C LEU A 33 -14.06 4.87 5.92
N ALA A 34 -13.94 4.82 4.58
CA ALA A 34 -14.73 5.64 3.68
C ALA A 34 -16.24 5.38 3.82
N ASP A 35 -16.66 4.12 3.97
CA ASP A 35 -18.06 3.75 4.19
C ASP A 35 -18.60 4.32 5.52
N ILE A 36 -17.79 4.31 6.58
CA ILE A 36 -18.14 4.92 7.87
C ILE A 36 -18.26 6.44 7.74
N GLU A 37 -17.31 7.09 7.06
CA GLU A 37 -17.34 8.54 6.83
C GLU A 37 -18.56 8.97 6.01
N GLU A 38 -18.94 8.19 5.01
CA GLU A 38 -20.15 8.45 4.23
C GLU A 38 -21.42 8.30 5.09
N LYS A 39 -21.51 7.26 5.93
CA LYS A 39 -22.63 7.11 6.88
C LYS A 39 -22.74 8.30 7.83
N ILE A 40 -21.61 8.79 8.35
CA ILE A 40 -21.57 9.99 9.20
C ILE A 40 -22.12 11.19 8.43
N ARG A 41 -21.66 11.42 7.20
CA ARG A 41 -22.11 12.52 6.34
C ARG A 41 -23.62 12.46 6.12
N LEU A 42 -24.17 11.30 5.75
CA LEU A 42 -25.60 11.11 5.54
C LEU A 42 -26.41 11.39 6.82
N CYS A 43 -25.95 10.90 7.97
CA CYS A 43 -26.59 11.16 9.26
C CYS A 43 -26.58 12.66 9.63
N GLN A 44 -25.48 13.37 9.35
CA GLN A 44 -25.38 14.82 9.57
C GLN A 44 -26.37 15.60 8.70
N VAL A 45 -26.46 15.25 7.41
CA VAL A 45 -27.41 15.86 6.48
C VAL A 45 -28.85 15.60 6.95
N PHE A 46 -29.17 14.36 7.30
CA PHE A 46 -30.49 14.00 7.82
C PHE A 46 -30.83 14.78 9.10
N GLN A 47 -29.90 14.87 10.04
CA GLN A 47 -30.10 15.60 11.28
C GLN A 47 -30.34 17.09 11.02
N LYS A 48 -29.62 17.70 10.06
CA LYS A 48 -29.81 19.09 9.66
C LYS A 48 -31.22 19.32 9.11
N VAL A 49 -31.66 18.48 8.18
CA VAL A 49 -33.02 18.56 7.59
C VAL A 49 -34.08 18.42 8.68
N LYS A 50 -33.94 17.47 9.61
CA LYS A 50 -34.91 17.28 10.71
C LYS A 50 -34.93 18.43 11.71
N ARG A 51 -33.79 19.10 11.94
CA ARG A 51 -33.76 20.32 12.76
C ARG A 51 -34.46 21.49 12.07
N GLU A 52 -34.26 21.66 10.76
CA GLU A 52 -34.95 22.69 9.98
C GLU A 52 -36.48 22.44 9.92
N GLU A 53 -36.90 21.19 9.72
CA GLU A 53 -38.31 20.78 9.83
C GLU A 53 -38.89 21.11 11.21
N LEU A 54 -38.17 20.75 12.29
CA LEU A 54 -38.59 21.05 13.66
C LEU A 54 -38.76 22.56 13.86
N HIS A 55 -37.79 23.36 13.44
CA HIS A 55 -37.83 24.81 13.55
C HIS A 55 -39.04 25.41 12.81
N ASN A 56 -39.27 24.97 11.56
CA ASN A 56 -40.41 25.41 10.77
C ASN A 56 -41.76 25.03 11.39
N LYS A 57 -41.86 23.83 11.99
CA LYS A 57 -43.06 23.37 12.70
C LYS A 57 -43.29 24.18 13.99
N GLN A 58 -42.24 24.54 14.72
CA GLN A 58 -42.33 25.40 15.90
C GLN A 58 -42.88 26.79 15.54
N LEU A 59 -42.39 27.41 14.46
CA LEU A 59 -42.86 28.72 13.99
C LEU A 59 -44.33 28.71 13.56
N LYS A 60 -44.83 27.59 13.03
CA LYS A 60 -46.21 27.43 12.56
C LYS A 60 -47.20 27.02 13.64
N GLY A 61 -46.76 26.84 14.89
CA GLY A 61 -47.62 26.37 15.98
C GLY A 61 -48.12 24.94 15.77
N ALA A 62 -47.27 24.06 15.24
CA ALA A 62 -47.60 22.65 15.00
C ALA A 62 -47.99 21.89 16.29
N LEU A 63 -48.68 20.76 16.13
CA LEU A 63 -49.08 19.93 17.27
C LEU A 63 -47.86 19.41 18.02
N MET A 64 -47.97 19.35 19.36
CA MET A 64 -46.92 18.84 20.25
C MET A 64 -46.37 17.47 19.80
N ARG A 65 -47.25 16.58 19.34
CA ARG A 65 -46.89 15.25 18.82
C ARG A 65 -45.90 15.32 17.65
N GLU A 66 -46.12 16.23 16.72
CA GLU A 66 -45.26 16.38 15.52
C GLU A 66 -43.89 16.97 15.86
N LEU A 67 -43.81 17.78 16.93
CA LEU A 67 -42.56 18.30 17.48
C LEU A 67 -41.78 17.20 18.21
N ASP A 68 -42.47 16.34 18.95
CA ASP A 68 -41.86 15.23 19.68
C ASP A 68 -41.28 14.17 18.74
N GLU A 69 -41.97 13.86 17.64
CA GLU A 69 -41.43 12.98 16.58
C GLU A 69 -40.13 13.54 15.99
N CYS A 70 -40.11 14.82 15.60
CA CYS A 70 -38.91 15.46 15.07
C CYS A 70 -37.76 15.50 16.09
N ARG A 71 -38.06 15.79 17.37
CA ARG A 71 -37.07 15.73 18.46
C ARG A 71 -36.49 14.32 18.63
N PHE A 72 -37.35 13.31 18.66
CA PHE A 72 -36.92 11.92 18.77
C PHE A 72 -35.96 11.52 17.64
N TYR A 73 -36.26 11.88 16.39
CA TYR A 73 -35.36 11.63 15.27
C TYR A 73 -34.02 12.35 15.42
N VAL A 74 -34.01 13.63 15.83
CA VAL A 74 -32.78 14.41 16.01
C VAL A 74 -31.89 13.82 17.11
N GLU A 75 -32.48 13.41 18.24
CA GLU A 75 -31.77 12.78 19.35
C GLU A 75 -31.23 11.40 18.98
N ASN A 76 -32.05 10.56 18.35
CA ASN A 76 -31.65 9.22 17.94
C ASN A 76 -30.51 9.27 16.91
N THR A 77 -30.61 10.14 15.89
CA THR A 77 -29.51 10.36 14.94
C THR A 77 -28.27 10.93 15.63
N GLY A 78 -28.45 11.75 16.68
CA GLY A 78 -27.32 12.23 17.50
C GLY A 78 -26.55 11.09 18.16
N ARG A 79 -27.26 10.14 18.80
CA ARG A 79 -26.63 8.95 19.41
C ARG A 79 -25.94 8.08 18.35
N GLN A 80 -26.59 7.89 17.20
CA GLN A 80 -26.01 7.14 16.09
C GLN A 80 -24.73 7.80 15.55
N LEU A 81 -24.70 9.13 15.47
CA LEU A 81 -23.51 9.88 15.05
C LEU A 81 -22.35 9.71 16.03
N GLU A 82 -22.60 9.77 17.33
CA GLU A 82 -21.55 9.54 18.34
C GLU A 82 -21.00 8.11 18.25
N ALA A 83 -21.86 7.10 18.08
CA ALA A 83 -21.41 5.73 17.86
C ALA A 83 -20.55 5.58 16.59
N LEU A 84 -20.97 6.20 15.47
CA LEU A 84 -20.22 6.16 14.22
C LEU A 84 -18.88 6.91 14.30
N LYS A 85 -18.80 8.02 15.04
CA LYS A 85 -17.54 8.74 15.28
C LYS A 85 -16.54 7.87 16.05
N ASN A 86 -17.00 7.18 17.10
CA ASN A 86 -16.17 6.25 17.85
C ASN A 86 -15.68 5.09 16.96
N GLU A 87 -16.57 4.54 16.11
CA GLU A 87 -16.16 3.51 15.14
C GLU A 87 -15.13 4.04 14.14
N ARG A 88 -15.31 5.28 13.66
CA ARG A 88 -14.36 5.95 12.76
C ARG A 88 -12.99 6.08 13.41
N GLU A 89 -12.90 6.51 14.66
CA GLU A 89 -11.61 6.65 15.36
C GLU A 89 -10.87 5.31 15.43
N LEU A 90 -11.56 4.24 15.80
CA LEU A 90 -10.98 2.88 15.81
C LEU A 90 -10.54 2.45 14.41
N ALA A 91 -11.35 2.72 13.38
CA ALA A 91 -11.01 2.40 12.00
C ALA A 91 -9.78 3.18 11.51
N VAL A 92 -9.64 4.46 11.88
CA VAL A 92 -8.45 5.27 11.57
C VAL A 92 -7.20 4.68 12.23
N MET A 93 -7.30 4.30 13.51
CA MET A 93 -6.18 3.67 14.21
C MET A 93 -5.73 2.38 13.53
N GLU A 94 -6.68 1.56 13.07
CA GLU A 94 -6.39 0.31 12.39
C GLU A 94 -5.77 0.53 10.99
N VAL A 95 -6.23 1.52 10.24
CA VAL A 95 -5.62 1.94 8.98
C VAL A 95 -4.17 2.38 9.20
N GLU A 96 -3.91 3.22 10.22
CA GLU A 96 -2.56 3.69 10.53
C GLU A 96 -1.63 2.56 10.98
N ARG A 97 -2.15 1.60 11.74
CA ARG A 97 -1.41 0.37 12.11
C ARG A 97 -1.01 -0.39 10.85
N GLN A 98 -1.95 -0.61 9.94
CA GLN A 98 -1.72 -1.37 8.71
C GLN A 98 -0.77 -0.63 7.75
N ARG A 99 -0.85 0.71 7.66
CA ARG A 99 0.12 1.52 6.89
C ARG A 99 1.55 1.28 7.33
N LYS A 100 1.81 1.20 8.64
CA LYS A 100 3.13 0.90 9.18
C LYS A 100 3.62 -0.50 8.78
N VAL A 101 2.74 -1.49 8.71
CA VAL A 101 3.06 -2.84 8.24
C VAL A 101 3.46 -2.82 6.76
N VAL A 102 2.66 -2.18 5.90
CA VAL A 102 2.96 -2.04 4.47
C VAL A 102 4.27 -1.30 4.23
N LEU A 103 4.56 -0.24 5.01
CA LEU A 103 5.82 0.49 4.92
C LEU A 103 7.02 -0.41 5.24
N LYS A 104 6.95 -1.20 6.32
CA LYS A 104 8.02 -2.15 6.68
C LYS A 104 8.22 -3.20 5.59
N ALA A 105 7.14 -3.82 5.11
CA ALA A 105 7.20 -4.81 4.04
C ALA A 105 7.80 -4.21 2.75
N SER A 106 7.47 -2.95 2.43
CA SER A 106 8.03 -2.24 1.27
C SER A 106 9.54 -1.98 1.42
N GLN A 107 9.98 -1.61 2.62
CA GLN A 107 11.40 -1.41 2.92
C GLN A 107 12.19 -2.72 2.80
N GLU A 108 11.64 -3.84 3.26
CA GLU A 108 12.26 -5.16 3.13
C GLU A 108 12.44 -5.57 1.67
N VAL A 109 11.40 -5.41 0.83
CA VAL A 109 11.48 -5.68 -0.62
C VAL A 109 12.53 -4.78 -1.27
N SER A 110 12.49 -3.47 -1.01
CA SER A 110 13.47 -2.53 -1.56
C SER A 110 14.91 -2.84 -1.15
N SER A 111 15.11 -3.37 0.06
CA SER A 111 16.44 -3.78 0.52
C SER A 111 16.95 -5.01 -0.23
N LEU A 112 16.05 -5.95 -0.57
CA LEU A 112 16.38 -7.11 -1.39
C LEU A 112 16.68 -6.73 -2.84
N ASP A 113 15.92 -5.80 -3.43
CA ASP A 113 16.17 -5.31 -4.79
C ASP A 113 17.56 -4.66 -4.89
N LYS A 114 17.93 -3.82 -3.92
CA LYS A 114 19.27 -3.20 -3.86
C LYS A 114 20.39 -4.22 -3.69
N LEU A 115 20.12 -5.33 -2.99
CA LEU A 115 21.10 -6.39 -2.79
C LEU A 115 21.29 -7.19 -4.09
N GLU A 116 20.21 -7.46 -4.82
CA GLU A 116 20.27 -8.10 -6.13
C GLU A 116 21.08 -7.24 -7.13
N GLU A 117 20.79 -5.95 -7.20
CA GLU A 117 21.48 -5.00 -8.09
C GLU A 117 23.00 -5.02 -7.85
N LYS A 118 23.42 -4.96 -6.57
CA LYS A 118 24.85 -5.08 -6.21
C LYS A 118 25.47 -6.40 -6.64
N GLN A 119 24.79 -7.52 -6.38
CA GLN A 119 25.31 -8.85 -6.77
C GLN A 119 25.43 -8.98 -8.30
N LEU A 120 24.49 -8.38 -9.03
CA LEU A 120 24.51 -8.37 -10.49
C LEU A 120 25.68 -7.55 -11.03
N ASP A 121 25.93 -6.37 -10.46
CA ASP A 121 27.07 -5.54 -10.84
C ASP A 121 28.41 -6.21 -10.54
N ASP A 122 28.54 -6.85 -9.38
CA ASP A 122 29.74 -7.65 -9.04
C ASP A 122 29.95 -8.80 -10.03
N TYR A 123 28.88 -9.50 -10.41
CA TYR A 123 28.94 -10.55 -11.42
C TYR A 123 29.41 -10.00 -12.77
N ARG A 124 28.85 -8.87 -13.23
CA ARG A 124 29.24 -8.22 -14.49
C ARG A 124 30.70 -7.78 -14.47
N TYR A 125 31.18 -7.28 -13.34
CA TYR A 125 32.59 -6.93 -13.16
C TYR A 125 33.51 -8.16 -13.28
N LEU A 126 33.17 -9.25 -12.60
CA LEU A 126 33.94 -10.49 -12.66
C LEU A 126 33.91 -11.13 -14.06
N GLU A 127 32.78 -11.08 -14.75
CA GLU A 127 32.62 -11.55 -16.12
C GLU A 127 33.49 -10.73 -17.09
N ALA A 128 33.49 -9.40 -16.98
CA ALA A 128 34.36 -8.54 -17.76
C ALA A 128 35.85 -8.88 -17.54
N ARG A 129 36.27 -9.05 -16.28
CA ARG A 129 37.64 -9.46 -15.93
C ARG A 129 38.01 -10.84 -16.47
N TYR A 130 37.07 -11.79 -16.43
CA TYR A 130 37.28 -13.12 -16.99
C TYR A 130 37.45 -13.04 -18.51
N ASN A 131 36.60 -12.29 -19.19
CA ASN A 131 36.66 -12.09 -20.63
C ASN A 131 37.96 -11.39 -21.04
N GLU A 132 38.40 -10.36 -20.31
CA GLU A 132 39.72 -9.72 -20.50
C GLU A 132 40.85 -10.75 -20.46
N LYS A 133 40.88 -11.63 -19.46
CA LYS A 133 41.89 -12.70 -19.34
C LYS A 133 41.84 -13.67 -20.50
N VAL A 134 40.65 -14.14 -20.88
CA VAL A 134 40.46 -15.07 -22.00
C VAL A 134 40.95 -14.44 -23.31
N ILE A 135 40.64 -13.16 -23.54
CA ILE A 135 41.12 -12.41 -24.71
C ILE A 135 42.65 -12.30 -24.68
N LEU A 136 43.25 -11.94 -23.54
CA LEU A 136 44.69 -11.83 -23.39
C LEU A 136 45.40 -13.17 -23.62
N GLU A 137 44.89 -14.26 -23.06
CA GLU A 137 45.40 -15.61 -23.30
C GLU A 137 45.31 -15.97 -24.79
N HIS A 138 44.18 -15.67 -25.43
CA HIS A 138 43.99 -15.93 -26.86
C HIS A 138 44.97 -15.13 -27.73
N VAL A 139 45.12 -13.83 -27.48
CA VAL A 139 46.06 -12.95 -28.21
C VAL A 139 47.51 -13.39 -27.97
N THR A 140 47.86 -13.74 -26.74
CA THR A 140 49.20 -14.21 -26.38
C THR A 140 49.52 -15.54 -27.08
N ASN A 141 48.57 -16.48 -27.12
CA ASN A 141 48.73 -17.72 -27.87
C ASN A 141 48.88 -17.48 -29.38
N GLN A 142 48.16 -16.51 -29.96
CA GLN A 142 48.34 -16.14 -31.37
C GLN A 142 49.71 -15.49 -31.66
N LEU A 143 50.26 -14.73 -30.71
CA LEU A 143 51.57 -14.10 -30.86
C LEU A 143 52.74 -15.08 -30.65
N ILE A 144 52.58 -16.07 -29.78
CA ILE A 144 53.58 -17.12 -29.52
C ILE A 144 53.57 -18.18 -30.61
N PHE A 145 52.39 -18.50 -31.15
CA PHE A 145 52.20 -19.38 -32.30
C PHE A 145 51.62 -18.57 -33.46
N PRO A 146 52.40 -17.65 -34.07
CA PRO A 146 51.95 -16.99 -35.29
C PRO A 146 51.65 -18.10 -36.28
N LYS A 147 50.42 -18.16 -36.80
CA LYS A 147 50.10 -19.04 -37.91
C LYS A 147 51.15 -18.75 -38.98
N GLU A 148 52.07 -19.68 -39.18
CA GLU A 148 52.91 -19.69 -40.36
C GLU A 148 51.93 -19.57 -41.52
N SER A 149 52.01 -18.44 -42.21
CA SER A 149 51.41 -18.23 -43.51
C SER A 149 51.97 -19.31 -44.42
N LEU A 150 51.29 -20.45 -44.45
CA LEU A 150 51.40 -21.45 -45.48
C LEU A 150 51.08 -20.75 -46.80
N HIS A 151 52.12 -20.64 -47.63
CA HIS A 151 52.08 -20.27 -49.04
C HIS A 151 51.08 -21.12 -49.82
#